data_AF-A0A8J7PM89-F1
#
_entry.id   AF-A0A8J7PM89-F1
#
_cell.length_a   1.000
_cell.length_b   1.000
_cell.length_c   1.000
_cell.angle_alpha   90.00
_cell.angle_beta   90.00
_cell.angle_gamma   90.00
#
_symmetry.space_group_name_H-M   'P 1'
#
loop_
_entity.id
_entity.type
_entity.pdbx_description
1 polymer ?
#
loop_
_entity_poly.entity_id
_entity_poly.type
_entity_poly.pdbx_seq_one_letter_code
_entity_poly.pdbx_strand_id
1 'polypeptide(L)'
;MAELTPIPSAQRPADPGYQPVSGYAVAATVVAGLFAVVLVILVGVSLYSRRTALSYEVLLLAIVGVVLAAIGRSQVRNSEGTRTGMRLATTAWWICVLGGVGFAAYLYANEMALERKSAREADRFFEKLKAGKVYEAFEFMLPPEERGRADPNVPDAFEAAYFPAGLPVFKNHELVRLIVRNGSAAELEHTGVKDLGQEASGFRATHLYRLTCPEGVFEIQVKLMAAESRKTRDFQWYIPGQPAPNFSVRPVRISEYGRLMIELEQEGDSYVKSWMNQLTGGRIAWAHEMTLAPSERRQQGTAALAGGPATVMPYRMGSLPADRTPATLADGARLSFDDLAAAGFFRGDLAGTAIAPDRQSKLRELWAPPRLTPSGGRQVQPGGIMEAPVTTVAADAMTVVTAAELTPNTPMQFIRCHVATTCTETGVLAALTAARAKGAAPDDMSVTLKNLPPRDWRVGWFQTDMEAQAVATGPPGR
;
A
#
# COMPACT_ATOMS: atom_id res chain seq x y z
N MET A 1 -97.36 3.74 58.23
CA MET A 1 -96.08 4.31 58.70
C MET A 1 -95.00 3.75 57.80
N ALA A 2 -94.32 4.60 57.02
CA ALA A 2 -93.29 4.19 56.08
C ALA A 2 -91.98 3.95 56.83
N GLU A 3 -91.44 2.74 56.70
CA GLU A 3 -90.18 2.31 57.27
C GLU A 3 -89.04 3.02 56.52
N LEU A 4 -88.30 3.89 57.23
CA LEU A 4 -87.14 4.61 56.68
C LEU A 4 -86.04 3.59 56.35
N THR A 5 -85.77 3.41 55.06
CA THR A 5 -84.63 2.62 54.58
C THR A 5 -83.34 3.10 55.25
N PRO A 6 -82.57 2.20 55.90
CA PRO A 6 -81.34 2.58 56.59
C PRO A 6 -80.34 3.18 55.60
N ILE A 7 -79.89 4.39 55.92
CA ILE A 7 -78.83 5.08 55.16
C ILE A 7 -77.60 4.16 55.22
N PRO A 8 -77.04 3.71 54.07
CA PRO A 8 -75.83 2.89 54.07
C PRO A 8 -74.75 3.66 54.81
N SER A 9 -74.31 3.12 55.95
CA SER A 9 -73.16 3.63 56.68
C SER A 9 -72.01 3.76 55.70
N ALA A 10 -71.54 4.99 55.46
CA ALA A 10 -70.40 5.25 54.59
C ALA A 10 -69.27 4.31 55.01
N GLN A 11 -69.06 3.23 54.24
CA GLN A 11 -67.97 2.31 54.46
C GLN A 11 -66.71 3.14 54.40
N ARG A 12 -66.09 3.34 55.56
CA ARG A 12 -64.77 3.96 55.66
C ARG A 12 -63.89 3.19 54.65
N PRO A 13 -63.23 3.87 53.70
CA PRO A 13 -62.35 3.19 52.75
C PRO A 13 -61.45 2.28 53.57
N ALA A 14 -61.51 0.97 53.32
CA ALA A 14 -60.67 0.03 54.05
C ALA A 14 -59.24 0.55 53.95
N ASP A 15 -58.60 0.83 55.10
CA ASP A 15 -57.22 1.30 55.12
C ASP A 15 -56.43 0.37 54.21
N PRO A 16 -55.68 0.91 53.22
CA PRO A 16 -55.05 0.10 52.20
C PRO A 16 -54.16 -0.93 52.88
N GLY A 17 -54.64 -2.17 52.94
CA GLY A 17 -53.91 -3.29 53.50
C GLY A 17 -52.56 -3.39 52.81
N TYR A 18 -51.53 -3.80 53.54
CA TYR A 18 -50.19 -3.95 53.01
C TYR A 18 -50.19 -4.76 51.70
N GLN A 19 -49.78 -4.13 50.60
CA GLN A 19 -49.64 -4.79 49.31
C GLN A 19 -48.16 -5.10 49.05
N PRO A 20 -47.75 -6.38 48.94
CA PRO A 20 -46.37 -6.71 48.62
C PRO A 20 -45.96 -6.13 47.25
N VAL A 21 -44.73 -5.61 47.17
CA VAL A 21 -44.14 -5.12 45.92
C VAL A 21 -43.76 -6.31 45.03
N SER A 22 -44.06 -6.25 43.74
CA SER A 22 -43.58 -7.27 42.78
C SER A 22 -42.05 -7.38 42.80
N GLY A 23 -41.53 -8.57 43.07
CA GLY A 23 -40.08 -8.83 43.05
C GLY A 23 -39.43 -8.50 41.69
N TYR A 24 -40.15 -8.72 40.58
CA TYR A 24 -39.67 -8.34 39.24
C TYR A 24 -39.59 -6.82 39.06
N ALA A 25 -40.52 -6.05 39.65
CA ALA A 25 -40.45 -4.60 39.60
C ALA A 25 -39.22 -4.08 40.36
N VAL A 26 -38.90 -4.66 41.52
CA VAL A 26 -37.67 -4.33 42.28
C VAL A 26 -36.43 -4.71 41.49
N ALA A 27 -36.37 -5.93 40.95
CA ALA A 27 -35.24 -6.40 40.13
C ALA A 27 -35.03 -5.50 38.90
N ALA A 28 -36.10 -5.12 38.20
CA ALA A 28 -36.04 -4.19 37.08
C ALA A 28 -35.48 -2.83 37.48
N THR A 29 -35.91 -2.27 38.63
CA THR A 29 -35.37 -1.00 39.13
C THR A 29 -33.88 -1.11 39.50
N VAL A 30 -33.45 -2.22 40.09
CA VAL A 30 -32.03 -2.45 40.41
C VAL A 30 -31.18 -2.51 39.14
N VAL A 31 -31.62 -3.28 38.13
CA VAL A 31 -30.92 -3.40 36.84
C VAL A 31 -30.91 -2.07 36.10
N ALA A 32 -32.02 -1.33 36.07
CA ALA A 32 -32.11 0.00 35.47
C ALA A 32 -31.21 1.02 36.18
N GLY A 33 -31.16 0.98 37.51
CA GLY A 33 -30.26 1.82 38.31
C GLY A 33 -28.79 1.51 38.03
N LEU A 34 -28.42 0.23 37.98
CA LEU A 34 -27.07 -0.19 37.63
C LEU A 34 -26.70 0.25 36.21
N PHE A 35 -27.57 0.05 35.24
CA PHE A 35 -27.39 0.50 33.86
C PHE A 35 -27.18 2.03 33.79
N ALA A 36 -28.00 2.81 34.48
CA ALA A 36 -27.86 4.27 34.53
C ALA A 36 -26.52 4.69 35.16
N VAL A 37 -26.10 4.07 36.26
CA VAL A 37 -24.80 4.32 36.90
C VAL A 37 -23.65 4.00 35.95
N VAL A 38 -23.70 2.85 35.27
CA VAL A 38 -22.68 2.46 34.28
C VAL A 38 -22.62 3.48 33.14
N LEU A 39 -23.77 3.93 32.61
CA LEU A 39 -23.78 4.97 31.57
C LEU A 39 -23.15 6.28 32.06
N VAL A 40 -23.47 6.74 33.28
CA VAL A 40 -22.87 7.96 33.84
C VAL A 40 -21.36 7.82 33.98
N ILE A 41 -20.87 6.65 34.44
CA ILE A 41 -19.44 6.36 34.53
C ILE A 41 -18.81 6.38 33.14
N LEU A 42 -19.41 5.72 32.15
CA LEU A 42 -18.88 5.69 30.77
C LEU A 42 -18.84 7.08 30.13
N VAL A 43 -19.86 7.91 30.36
CA VAL A 43 -19.85 9.31 29.91
C VAL A 43 -18.73 10.08 30.60
N GLY A 44 -18.59 9.95 31.93
CA GLY A 44 -17.52 10.59 32.69
C GLY A 44 -16.12 10.17 32.20
N VAL A 45 -15.90 8.88 31.99
CA VAL A 45 -14.65 8.33 31.45
C VAL A 45 -14.44 8.79 30.00
N SER A 46 -15.48 8.82 29.17
CA SER A 46 -15.36 9.29 27.78
C SER A 46 -14.98 10.77 27.70
N LEU A 47 -15.49 11.60 28.61
CA LEU A 47 -15.13 13.01 28.70
C LEU A 47 -13.70 13.20 29.22
N TYR A 48 -13.26 12.40 30.20
CA TYR A 48 -11.93 12.50 30.79
C TYR A 48 -10.83 11.92 29.89
N SER A 49 -11.05 10.70 29.39
CA SER A 49 -10.09 9.95 28.58
C SER A 49 -10.12 10.32 27.10
N ARG A 50 -11.14 11.07 26.63
CA ARG A 50 -11.40 11.35 25.21
C ARG A 50 -11.52 10.09 24.33
N ARG A 51 -11.76 8.94 24.96
CA ARG A 51 -11.96 7.65 24.31
C ARG A 51 -13.45 7.32 24.36
N THR A 52 -14.04 7.05 23.21
CA THR A 52 -15.42 6.58 23.12
C THR A 52 -15.50 5.15 23.65
N ALA A 53 -16.34 4.89 24.64
CA ALA A 53 -16.56 3.54 25.14
C ALA A 53 -17.47 2.78 24.17
N LEU A 54 -16.87 1.96 23.31
CA LEU A 54 -17.60 1.10 22.35
C LEU A 54 -17.83 -0.29 22.97
N SER A 55 -18.65 -0.38 24.03
CA SER A 55 -19.07 -1.69 24.58
C SER A 55 -20.55 -1.93 24.32
N TYR A 56 -20.83 -2.91 23.45
CA TYR A 56 -22.18 -3.40 23.18
C TYR A 56 -22.78 -4.18 24.36
N GLU A 57 -21.96 -4.63 25.31
CA GLU A 57 -22.39 -5.43 26.47
C GLU A 57 -23.30 -4.63 27.40
N VAL A 58 -23.14 -3.31 27.46
CA VAL A 58 -23.97 -2.42 28.28
C VAL A 58 -25.41 -2.36 27.77
N LEU A 59 -25.64 -2.58 26.46
CA LEU A 59 -26.99 -2.69 25.91
C LEU A 59 -27.71 -3.95 26.40
N LEU A 60 -27.00 -5.03 26.76
CA LEU A 60 -27.61 -6.22 27.33
C LEU A 60 -28.29 -5.91 28.68
N LEU A 61 -27.68 -5.04 29.50
CA LEU A 61 -28.30 -4.59 30.76
C LEU A 61 -29.60 -3.82 30.50
N ALA A 62 -29.64 -2.96 29.48
CA ALA A 62 -30.85 -2.26 29.09
C ALA A 62 -31.93 -3.25 28.66
N ILE A 63 -31.61 -4.22 27.78
CA ILE A 63 -32.56 -5.24 27.30
C ILE A 63 -33.11 -6.06 28.46
N VAL A 64 -32.25 -6.54 29.36
CA VAL A 64 -32.67 -7.30 30.56
C VAL A 64 -33.59 -6.45 31.44
N GLY A 65 -33.26 -5.17 31.67
CA GLY A 65 -34.09 -4.25 32.43
C GLY A 65 -35.48 -4.02 31.80
N VAL A 66 -35.54 -3.87 30.47
CA VAL A 66 -36.80 -3.77 29.70
C VAL A 66 -37.65 -5.03 29.86
N VAL A 67 -37.05 -6.21 29.72
CA VAL A 67 -37.76 -7.51 29.87
C VAL A 67 -38.29 -7.68 31.29
N LEU A 68 -37.46 -7.43 32.31
CA LEU A 68 -37.87 -7.51 33.72
C LEU A 68 -38.98 -6.51 34.04
N ALA A 69 -38.91 -5.29 33.53
CA ALA A 69 -39.94 -4.27 33.70
C ALA A 69 -41.27 -4.70 33.03
N ALA A 70 -41.22 -5.30 31.85
CA ALA A 70 -42.41 -5.84 31.18
C ALA A 70 -43.08 -6.96 31.99
N ILE A 71 -42.28 -7.92 32.50
CA ILE A 71 -42.76 -9.00 33.35
C ILE A 71 -43.36 -8.43 34.64
N GLY A 72 -42.68 -7.47 35.29
CA GLY A 72 -43.19 -6.78 36.48
C GLY A 72 -44.53 -6.08 36.23
N ARG A 73 -44.67 -5.37 35.10
CA ARG A 73 -45.94 -4.72 34.72
C ARG A 73 -47.07 -5.72 34.48
N SER A 74 -46.76 -6.82 33.77
CA SER A 74 -47.73 -7.90 33.51
C SER A 74 -48.20 -8.52 34.82
N GLN A 75 -47.26 -8.85 35.71
CA GLN A 75 -47.57 -9.43 37.01
C GLN A 75 -48.44 -8.51 37.85
N VAL A 76 -48.12 -7.21 37.94
CA VAL A 76 -48.93 -6.24 38.72
C VAL A 76 -50.33 -6.08 38.12
N ARG A 77 -50.47 -6.05 36.78
CA ARG A 77 -51.79 -5.98 36.11
C ARG A 77 -52.65 -7.21 36.39
N ASN A 78 -52.04 -8.40 36.37
CA ASN A 78 -52.74 -9.67 36.58
C ASN A 78 -52.99 -9.98 38.07
N SER A 79 -52.51 -9.16 39.00
CA SER A 79 -52.59 -9.43 40.44
C SER A 79 -53.88 -8.94 41.10
N GLU A 80 -54.88 -8.44 40.35
CA GLU A 80 -56.18 -7.97 40.89
C GLU A 80 -56.06 -7.00 42.10
N GLY A 81 -54.99 -6.19 42.14
CA GLY A 81 -54.73 -5.26 43.24
C GLY A 81 -54.00 -5.86 44.46
N THR A 82 -53.63 -7.14 44.44
CA THR A 82 -52.84 -7.77 45.52
C THR A 82 -51.35 -7.39 45.53
N ARG A 83 -50.83 -6.80 44.44
CA ARG A 83 -49.43 -6.39 44.32
C ARG A 83 -49.29 -4.95 43.87
N THR A 84 -48.30 -4.25 44.41
CA THR A 84 -47.93 -2.89 43.99
C THR A 84 -46.58 -2.88 43.25
N GLY A 85 -46.16 -1.72 42.74
CA GLY A 85 -44.89 -1.54 42.02
C GLY A 85 -45.01 -1.10 40.56
N MET A 86 -46.21 -0.75 40.08
CA MET A 86 -46.43 -0.28 38.71
C MET A 86 -45.56 0.94 38.36
N ARG A 87 -45.39 1.88 39.30
CA ARG A 87 -44.56 3.07 39.11
C ARG A 87 -43.08 2.69 38.95
N LEU A 88 -42.56 1.81 39.80
CA LEU A 88 -41.17 1.32 39.73
C LEU A 88 -40.87 0.63 38.40
N ALA A 89 -41.74 -0.29 37.98
CA ALA A 89 -41.58 -0.97 36.69
C ALA A 89 -41.72 0.00 35.50
N THR A 90 -42.57 1.02 35.60
CA THR A 90 -42.72 2.05 34.55
C THR A 90 -41.49 2.95 34.45
N THR A 91 -40.93 3.39 35.59
CA THR A 91 -39.70 4.20 35.61
C THR A 91 -38.52 3.38 35.09
N ALA A 92 -38.34 2.14 35.56
CA ALA A 92 -37.29 1.24 35.08
C ALA A 92 -37.40 1.00 33.56
N TRP A 93 -38.62 0.77 33.05
CA TRP A 93 -38.89 0.66 31.62
C TRP A 93 -38.39 1.89 30.85
N TRP A 94 -38.78 3.10 31.26
CA TRP A 94 -38.37 4.32 30.55
C TRP A 94 -36.86 4.58 30.62
N ILE A 95 -36.23 4.33 31.77
CA ILE A 95 -34.77 4.47 31.93
C ILE A 95 -34.05 3.53 30.95
N CYS A 96 -34.42 2.26 30.91
CA CYS A 96 -33.76 1.29 30.04
C CYS A 96 -34.08 1.52 28.56
N VAL A 97 -35.31 1.91 28.19
CA VAL A 97 -35.67 2.20 26.80
C VAL A 97 -34.97 3.47 26.31
N LEU A 98 -35.14 4.60 27.01
CA LEU A 98 -34.56 5.87 26.55
C LEU A 98 -33.03 5.86 26.66
N GLY A 99 -32.49 5.34 27.76
CA GLY A 99 -31.04 5.21 27.94
C GLY A 99 -30.44 4.19 26.96
N GLY A 100 -31.11 3.05 26.73
CA GLY A 100 -30.66 2.04 25.78
C GLY A 100 -30.66 2.53 24.34
N VAL A 101 -31.77 3.14 23.89
CA VAL A 101 -31.86 3.72 22.54
C VAL A 101 -30.88 4.88 22.38
N GLY A 102 -30.75 5.76 23.38
CA GLY A 102 -29.79 6.86 23.35
C GLY A 102 -28.35 6.38 23.26
N PHE A 103 -27.99 5.35 24.03
CA PHE A 103 -26.65 4.76 23.98
C PHE A 103 -26.40 4.01 22.65
N ALA A 104 -27.38 3.27 22.14
CA ALA A 104 -27.28 2.63 20.82
C ALA A 104 -27.09 3.66 19.69
N ALA A 105 -27.84 4.76 19.71
CA ALA A 105 -27.68 5.86 18.75
C ALA A 105 -26.30 6.50 18.86
N TYR A 106 -25.76 6.66 20.08
CA TYR A 106 -24.39 7.12 20.30
C TYR A 106 -23.34 6.18 19.72
N LEU A 107 -23.46 4.86 19.93
CA LEU A 107 -22.54 3.87 19.37
C LEU A 107 -22.55 3.94 17.84
N TYR A 108 -23.74 3.91 17.22
CA TYR A 108 -23.91 3.97 15.78
C TYR A 108 -23.35 5.27 15.18
N ALA A 109 -23.62 6.42 15.81
CA ALA A 109 -23.11 7.71 15.34
C ALA A 109 -21.57 7.77 15.37
N ASN A 110 -20.93 7.23 16.42
CA ASN A 110 -19.48 7.17 16.49
C ASN A 110 -18.89 6.23 15.44
N GLU A 111 -19.48 5.06 15.24
CA GLU A 111 -19.03 4.10 14.22
C GLU A 111 -19.08 4.73 12.82
N MET A 112 -20.21 5.34 12.44
CA MET A 112 -20.33 6.05 11.16
C MET A 112 -19.35 7.21 11.02
N ALA A 113 -19.09 7.95 12.11
CA ALA A 113 -18.16 9.06 12.10
C ALA A 113 -16.71 8.58 11.91
N LEU A 114 -16.32 7.50 12.59
CA LEU A 114 -15.01 6.88 12.45
C LEU A 114 -14.83 6.32 11.04
N GLU A 115 -15.78 5.54 10.53
CA GLU A 115 -15.79 4.99 9.18
C GLU A 115 -15.61 6.08 8.11
N ARG A 116 -16.41 7.15 8.17
CA ARG A 116 -16.31 8.24 7.18
C ARG A 116 -14.99 8.98 7.26
N LYS A 117 -14.44 9.16 8.47
CA LYS A 117 -13.17 9.86 8.66
C LYS A 117 -12.00 9.01 8.18
N SER A 118 -11.98 7.72 8.47
CA SER A 118 -10.93 6.81 7.99
C SER A 118 -11.00 6.60 6.48
N ALA A 119 -12.21 6.46 5.90
CA ALA A 119 -12.41 6.35 4.46
C ALA A 119 -11.84 7.58 3.72
N ARG A 120 -12.17 8.80 4.18
CA ARG A 120 -11.64 10.04 3.58
C ARG A 120 -10.11 10.12 3.59
N GLU A 121 -9.46 9.61 4.63
CA GLU A 121 -7.99 9.60 4.71
C GLU A 121 -7.39 8.56 3.75
N ALA A 122 -8.01 7.39 3.60
CA ALA A 122 -7.62 6.42 2.59
C ALA A 122 -7.86 6.94 1.16
N ASP A 123 -8.98 7.63 0.91
CA ASP A 123 -9.28 8.24 -0.39
C ASP A 123 -8.23 9.29 -0.76
N ARG A 124 -7.86 10.16 0.18
CA ARG A 124 -6.76 11.13 -0.01
C ARG A 124 -5.44 10.47 -0.35
N PHE A 125 -5.09 9.38 0.34
CA PHE A 125 -3.90 8.60 0.03
C PHE A 125 -3.91 8.11 -1.43
N PHE A 126 -5.04 7.57 -1.88
CA PHE A 126 -5.20 7.13 -3.27
C PHE A 126 -5.21 8.27 -4.28
N GLU A 127 -5.80 9.42 -3.96
CA GLU A 127 -5.75 10.62 -4.80
C GLU A 127 -4.31 11.09 -5.02
N LYS A 128 -3.45 11.06 -3.97
CA LYS A 128 -2.02 11.39 -4.11
C LYS A 128 -1.30 10.39 -5.00
N LEU A 129 -1.56 9.10 -4.87
CA LEU A 129 -0.99 8.07 -5.74
C LEU A 129 -1.42 8.25 -7.20
N LYS A 130 -2.72 8.49 -7.46
CA LYS A 130 -3.24 8.75 -8.81
C LYS A 130 -2.63 10.00 -9.45
N ALA A 131 -2.29 11.00 -8.64
CA ALA A 131 -1.59 12.21 -9.06
C ALA A 131 -0.07 12.03 -9.25
N GLY A 132 0.48 10.82 -9.06
CA GLY A 132 1.91 10.55 -9.14
C GLY A 132 2.73 11.14 -7.98
N LYS A 133 2.08 11.65 -6.93
CA LYS A 133 2.71 12.28 -5.76
C LYS A 133 3.08 11.22 -4.72
N VAL A 134 4.01 10.34 -5.08
CA VAL A 134 4.38 9.16 -4.29
C VAL A 134 4.91 9.54 -2.89
N TYR A 135 5.73 10.60 -2.78
CA TYR A 135 6.25 11.05 -1.48
C TYR A 135 5.15 11.62 -0.56
N GLU A 136 4.21 12.40 -1.10
CA GLU A 136 3.04 12.87 -0.33
C GLU A 136 2.16 11.70 0.11
N ALA A 137 1.98 10.68 -0.74
CA ALA A 137 1.25 9.47 -0.36
C ALA A 137 1.97 8.69 0.76
N PHE A 138 3.31 8.63 0.74
CA PHE A 138 4.08 7.97 1.78
C PHE A 138 3.91 8.63 3.16
N GLU A 139 3.65 9.94 3.24
CA GLU A 139 3.36 10.59 4.53
C GLU A 139 2.14 10.02 5.24
N PHE A 140 1.16 9.48 4.49
CA PHE A 140 0.03 8.77 5.08
C PHE A 140 0.45 7.47 5.74
N MET A 141 1.62 6.92 5.42
CA MET A 141 2.15 5.76 6.11
C MET A 141 2.86 6.07 7.44
N LEU A 142 3.21 7.34 7.63
CA LEU A 142 3.94 7.79 8.81
C LEU A 142 2.98 8.08 9.96
N PRO A 143 3.35 7.73 11.20
CA PRO A 143 2.65 8.20 12.38
C PRO A 143 2.60 9.74 12.41
N PRO A 144 1.57 10.35 12.98
CA PRO A 144 1.40 11.81 13.02
C PRO A 144 2.59 12.58 13.60
N GLU A 145 3.35 11.98 14.52
CA GLU A 145 4.53 12.57 15.14
C GLU A 145 5.75 12.62 14.21
N GLU A 146 5.77 11.77 13.18
CA GLU A 146 6.90 11.64 12.25
C GLU A 146 6.68 12.39 10.93
N ARG A 147 5.45 12.81 10.66
CA ARG A 147 5.10 13.59 9.46
C ARG A 147 5.80 14.95 9.45
N GLY A 148 6.18 15.42 8.26
CA GLY A 148 6.79 16.73 8.06
C GLY A 148 8.25 16.85 8.53
N ARG A 149 8.98 15.76 8.77
CA ARG A 149 10.45 15.81 9.00
C ARG A 149 11.23 16.26 7.76
N ALA A 150 10.69 16.02 6.57
CA ALA A 150 11.24 16.45 5.28
C ALA A 150 10.10 16.86 4.35
N ASP A 151 10.39 17.79 3.43
CA ASP A 151 9.42 18.26 2.43
C ASP A 151 9.27 17.21 1.30
N PRO A 152 8.06 16.70 1.02
CA PRO A 152 7.80 15.79 -0.09
C PRO A 152 8.17 16.34 -1.47
N ASN A 153 8.29 17.66 -1.63
CA ASN A 153 8.65 18.32 -2.89
C ASN A 153 10.16 18.34 -3.15
N VAL A 154 10.98 17.89 -2.19
CA VAL A 154 12.44 17.79 -2.32
C VAL A 154 12.83 16.30 -2.22
N PRO A 155 12.77 15.54 -3.34
CA PRO A 155 12.92 14.09 -3.34
C PRO A 155 14.16 13.59 -2.61
N ASP A 156 15.33 14.17 -2.86
CA ASP A 156 16.59 13.70 -2.28
C ASP A 156 16.61 13.82 -0.75
N ALA A 157 16.13 14.95 -0.21
CA ALA A 157 16.03 15.18 1.22
C ALA A 157 14.97 14.27 1.87
N PHE A 158 13.85 14.06 1.17
CA PHE A 158 12.78 13.18 1.64
C PHE A 158 13.22 11.71 1.67
N GLU A 159 13.90 11.26 0.62
CA GLU A 159 14.45 9.91 0.54
C GLU A 159 15.51 9.69 1.62
N ALA A 160 16.45 10.61 1.81
CA ALA A 160 17.44 10.51 2.88
C ALA A 160 16.80 10.40 4.28
N ALA A 161 15.73 11.16 4.54
CA ALA A 161 15.05 11.16 5.83
C ALA A 161 14.23 9.90 6.10
N TYR A 162 13.56 9.35 5.08
CA TYR A 162 12.58 8.27 5.23
C TYR A 162 12.99 6.94 4.60
N PHE A 163 14.20 6.83 4.04
CA PHE A 163 14.75 5.56 3.57
C PHE A 163 14.66 4.46 4.66
N PRO A 164 15.05 4.71 5.93
CA PRO A 164 14.95 3.70 7.00
C PRO A 164 13.50 3.40 7.43
N ALA A 165 12.56 4.31 7.13
CA ALA A 165 11.15 4.15 7.47
C ALA A 165 10.38 3.25 6.49
N GLY A 166 11.06 2.66 5.50
CA GLY A 166 10.47 1.73 4.54
C GLY A 166 9.97 2.37 3.25
N LEU A 167 10.42 3.60 2.93
CA LEU A 167 10.09 4.25 1.65
C LEU A 167 10.42 3.39 0.42
N PRO A 168 11.56 2.68 0.34
CA PRO A 168 11.83 1.77 -0.78
C PRO A 168 10.83 0.62 -0.87
N VAL A 169 10.40 0.05 0.27
CA VAL A 169 9.36 -1.00 0.30
C VAL A 169 8.07 -0.47 -0.30
N PHE A 170 7.69 0.75 0.11
CA PHE A 170 6.47 1.39 -0.35
C PHE A 170 6.49 1.69 -1.85
N LYS A 171 7.56 2.33 -2.35
CA LYS A 171 7.72 2.62 -3.79
C LYS A 171 7.63 1.35 -4.64
N ASN A 172 8.21 0.25 -4.13
CA ASN A 172 8.23 -1.04 -4.81
C ASN A 172 6.95 -1.87 -4.65
N HIS A 173 6.04 -1.45 -3.78
CA HIS A 173 4.82 -2.20 -3.54
C HIS A 173 3.95 -2.22 -4.81
N GLU A 174 3.41 -3.39 -5.15
CA GLU A 174 2.59 -3.62 -6.35
C GLU A 174 1.45 -2.61 -6.50
N LEU A 175 0.67 -2.37 -5.43
CA LEU A 175 -0.37 -1.33 -5.39
C LEU A 175 0.10 0.05 -5.87
N VAL A 176 1.24 0.52 -5.36
CA VAL A 176 1.78 1.84 -5.67
C VAL A 176 2.19 1.88 -7.13
N ARG A 177 2.92 0.87 -7.60
CA ARG A 177 3.35 0.74 -9.00
C ARG A 177 2.15 0.70 -9.94
N LEU A 178 1.12 -0.08 -9.60
CA LEU A 178 -0.07 -0.27 -10.42
C LEU A 178 -0.90 1.01 -10.54
N ILE A 179 -1.08 1.76 -9.45
CA ILE A 179 -1.80 3.05 -9.51
C ILE A 179 -0.97 4.11 -10.25
N VAL A 180 0.32 4.25 -9.94
CA VAL A 180 1.19 5.26 -10.57
C VAL A 180 1.34 5.03 -12.08
N ARG A 181 1.50 3.77 -12.50
CA ARG A 181 1.64 3.40 -13.93
C ARG A 181 0.37 3.68 -14.75
N ASN A 182 -0.81 3.52 -14.15
CA ASN A 182 -2.09 3.76 -14.83
C ASN A 182 -2.61 5.20 -14.65
N GLY A 183 -2.14 5.92 -13.63
CA GLY A 183 -2.47 7.32 -13.37
C GLY A 183 -3.97 7.55 -13.27
N SER A 184 -4.51 8.42 -14.13
CA SER A 184 -5.94 8.75 -14.16
C SER A 184 -6.83 7.59 -14.61
N ALA A 185 -6.29 6.60 -15.33
CA ALA A 185 -7.04 5.41 -15.76
C ALA A 185 -7.29 4.39 -14.63
N ALA A 186 -6.72 4.62 -13.44
CA ALA A 186 -7.01 3.83 -12.25
C ALA A 186 -8.29 4.36 -11.57
N GLU A 187 -9.35 3.58 -11.60
CA GLU A 187 -10.61 3.84 -10.91
C GLU A 187 -10.65 3.07 -9.60
N LEU A 188 -10.78 3.77 -8.48
CA LEU A 188 -10.94 3.16 -7.17
C LEU A 188 -12.37 3.36 -6.67
N GLU A 189 -13.03 2.26 -6.34
CA GLU A 189 -14.35 2.22 -5.74
C GLU A 189 -14.25 1.70 -4.31
N HIS A 190 -14.79 2.43 -3.33
CA HIS A 190 -14.85 1.96 -1.94
C HIS A 190 -15.98 0.95 -1.79
N THR A 191 -15.63 -0.32 -1.57
CA THR A 191 -16.58 -1.43 -1.48
C THR A 191 -17.19 -1.54 -0.08
N GLY A 192 -16.46 -1.13 0.96
CA GLY A 192 -16.96 -1.14 2.34
C GLY A 192 -15.86 -1.30 3.40
N VAL A 193 -16.28 -1.51 4.64
CA VAL A 193 -15.37 -1.69 5.78
C VAL A 193 -15.44 -3.11 6.31
N LYS A 194 -14.29 -3.78 6.39
CA LYS A 194 -14.18 -5.16 6.91
C LYS A 194 -14.12 -5.21 8.43
N ASP A 195 -13.41 -4.26 9.03
CA ASP A 195 -13.10 -4.24 10.46
C ASP A 195 -12.99 -2.79 10.91
N LEU A 196 -13.75 -2.41 11.93
CA LEU A 196 -13.71 -1.09 12.56
C LEU A 196 -13.82 -1.29 14.06
N GLY A 197 -12.78 -0.90 14.79
CA GLY A 197 -12.70 -1.21 16.21
C GLY A 197 -11.72 -0.33 16.96
N GLN A 198 -11.78 -0.45 18.29
CA GLN A 198 -10.85 0.18 19.19
C GLN A 198 -9.81 -0.85 19.65
N GLU A 199 -8.54 -0.53 19.45
CA GLU A 199 -7.39 -1.27 19.98
C GLU A 199 -6.76 -0.49 21.15
N ALA A 200 -5.84 -1.12 21.90
CA ALA A 200 -5.18 -0.46 23.04
C ALA A 200 -4.43 0.83 22.62
N SER A 201 -3.92 0.86 21.39
CA SER A 201 -3.14 1.95 20.79
C SER A 201 -3.99 3.05 20.14
N GLY A 202 -5.30 2.84 19.93
CA GLY A 202 -6.15 3.80 19.20
C GLY A 202 -7.33 3.13 18.51
N PHE A 203 -7.76 3.70 17.38
CA PHE A 203 -8.76 3.07 16.53
C PHE A 203 -8.09 2.38 15.35
N ARG A 204 -8.71 1.32 14.86
CA ARG A 204 -8.30 0.61 13.65
C ARG A 204 -9.48 0.52 12.70
N ALA A 205 -9.21 0.74 11.42
CA ALA A 205 -10.18 0.59 10.35
C ALA A 205 -9.55 -0.19 9.21
N THR A 206 -10.27 -1.14 8.64
CA THR A 206 -9.84 -1.88 7.46
C THR A 206 -10.85 -1.67 6.33
N HIS A 207 -10.47 -0.83 5.37
CA HIS A 207 -11.29 -0.53 4.21
C HIS A 207 -11.00 -1.49 3.06
N LEU A 208 -12.05 -1.82 2.32
CA LEU A 208 -12.01 -2.63 1.11
C LEU A 208 -12.28 -1.73 -0.08
N TYR A 209 -11.39 -1.78 -1.07
CA TYR A 209 -11.51 -1.06 -2.32
C TYR A 209 -11.46 -2.03 -3.49
N ARG A 210 -12.14 -1.66 -4.56
CA ARG A 210 -12.02 -2.29 -5.87
C ARG A 210 -11.29 -1.32 -6.80
N LEU A 211 -10.13 -1.74 -7.29
CA LEU A 211 -9.36 -0.99 -8.28
C LEU A 211 -9.59 -1.60 -9.66
N THR A 212 -10.09 -0.78 -10.57
CA THR A 212 -10.25 -1.12 -11.99
C THR A 212 -9.28 -0.26 -12.79
N CYS A 213 -8.43 -0.89 -13.58
CA CYS A 213 -7.48 -0.19 -14.46
C CYS A 213 -7.23 -1.01 -15.74
N PRO A 214 -6.52 -0.47 -16.74
CA PRO A 214 -6.15 -1.21 -17.93
C PRO A 214 -5.42 -2.54 -17.67
N GLU A 215 -4.79 -2.73 -16.51
CA GLU A 215 -4.12 -4.00 -16.18
C GLU A 215 -5.07 -5.06 -15.61
N GLY A 216 -6.24 -4.68 -15.10
CA GLY A 216 -7.21 -5.62 -14.56
C GLY A 216 -8.12 -5.05 -13.49
N VAL A 217 -8.71 -5.95 -12.71
CA VAL A 217 -9.54 -5.66 -11.54
C VAL A 217 -8.90 -6.29 -10.31
N PHE A 218 -8.71 -5.48 -9.29
CA PHE A 218 -8.01 -5.85 -8.05
C PHE A 218 -8.86 -5.51 -6.84
N GLU A 219 -8.88 -6.41 -5.87
CA GLU A 219 -9.37 -6.14 -4.52
C GLU A 219 -8.22 -5.63 -3.66
N ILE A 220 -8.43 -4.50 -3.02
CA ILE A 220 -7.44 -3.87 -2.14
C ILE A 220 -8.02 -3.82 -0.74
N GLN A 221 -7.21 -4.23 0.22
CA GLN A 221 -7.51 -4.07 1.64
C GLN A 221 -6.52 -3.05 2.21
N VAL A 222 -7.01 -1.95 2.78
CA VAL A 222 -6.18 -0.92 3.42
C VAL A 222 -6.47 -0.90 4.91
N LYS A 223 -5.46 -1.19 5.74
CA LYS A 223 -5.58 -1.09 7.20
C LYS A 223 -5.03 0.25 7.66
N LEU A 224 -5.88 1.03 8.32
CA LEU A 224 -5.53 2.30 8.95
C LEU A 224 -5.55 2.16 10.47
N MET A 225 -4.67 2.92 11.10
CA MET A 225 -4.65 3.14 12.55
C MET A 225 -4.81 4.63 12.82
N ALA A 226 -5.58 4.96 13.85
CA ALA A 226 -5.70 6.31 14.36
C ALA A 226 -4.71 6.48 15.52
N ALA A 227 -3.83 7.48 15.41
CA ALA A 227 -2.97 7.92 16.50
C ALA A 227 -3.34 9.34 16.92
N GLU A 228 -3.26 9.61 18.22
CA GLU A 228 -3.44 10.95 18.76
C GLU A 228 -2.15 11.76 18.51
N SER A 229 -2.27 12.90 17.84
CA SER A 229 -1.12 13.81 17.69
C SER A 229 -0.91 14.58 18.98
N ARG A 230 0.32 14.58 19.53
CA ARG A 230 0.66 15.38 20.72
C ARG A 230 0.40 16.88 20.53
N LYS A 231 0.49 17.38 19.29
CA LYS A 231 0.36 18.80 18.97
C LYS A 231 -1.11 19.24 18.94
N THR A 232 -1.96 18.52 18.22
CA THR A 232 -3.36 18.92 18.01
C THR A 232 -4.31 18.25 18.99
N ARG A 233 -3.91 17.16 19.66
CA ARG A 233 -4.77 16.25 20.43
C ARG A 233 -5.95 15.68 19.63
N ASP A 234 -5.86 15.75 18.31
CA ASP A 234 -6.83 15.15 17.40
C ASP A 234 -6.30 13.80 16.91
N PHE A 235 -7.22 12.87 16.72
CA PHE A 235 -6.93 11.61 16.04
C PHE A 235 -6.64 11.86 14.56
N GLN A 236 -5.47 11.40 14.12
CA GLN A 236 -5.08 11.37 12.71
C GLN A 236 -4.91 9.92 12.28
N TRP A 237 -5.52 9.57 11.15
CA TRP A 237 -5.39 8.25 10.56
C TRP A 237 -4.10 8.16 9.75
N TYR A 238 -3.48 6.99 9.79
CA TYR A 238 -2.31 6.65 9.00
C TYR A 238 -2.34 5.15 8.67
N ILE A 239 -1.59 4.75 7.65
CA ILE A 239 -1.45 3.37 7.21
C ILE A 239 -0.14 2.84 7.81
N PRO A 240 -0.13 1.89 8.74
CA PRO A 240 1.14 1.46 9.34
C PRO A 240 2.12 0.94 8.27
N GLY A 241 3.31 1.56 8.17
CA GLY A 241 4.30 1.21 7.15
C GLY A 241 5.27 0.08 7.53
N GLN A 242 5.27 -0.35 8.79
CA GLN A 242 6.26 -1.27 9.36
C GLN A 242 5.59 -2.50 10.00
N PRO A 243 6.16 -3.71 9.82
CA PRO A 243 7.38 -4.03 9.07
C PRO A 243 7.21 -3.99 7.54
N ALA A 244 5.96 -3.94 7.06
CA ALA A 244 5.61 -3.74 5.66
C ALA A 244 4.36 -2.86 5.57
N PRO A 245 4.11 -2.21 4.42
CA PRO A 245 2.89 -1.45 4.20
C PRO A 245 1.63 -2.28 4.50
N ASN A 246 0.76 -1.78 5.38
CA ASN A 246 -0.43 -2.49 5.83
C ASN A 246 -1.60 -2.43 4.82
N PHE A 247 -1.29 -2.65 3.56
CA PHE A 247 -2.29 -2.90 2.51
C PHE A 247 -1.94 -4.14 1.71
N SER A 248 -2.96 -4.83 1.23
CA SER A 248 -2.78 -6.01 0.37
C SER A 248 -3.59 -5.85 -0.90
N VAL A 249 -3.03 -6.33 -2.00
CA VAL A 249 -3.69 -6.36 -3.31
C VAL A 249 -3.92 -7.80 -3.68
N ARG A 250 -5.12 -8.11 -4.15
CA ARG A 250 -5.48 -9.42 -4.66
C ARG A 250 -6.03 -9.25 -6.08
N PRO A 251 -5.44 -9.88 -7.10
CA PRO A 251 -6.03 -9.85 -8.43
C PRO A 251 -7.34 -10.62 -8.42
N VAL A 252 -8.43 -9.96 -8.81
CA VAL A 252 -9.72 -10.61 -9.10
C VAL A 252 -9.72 -11.08 -10.55
N ARG A 253 -9.21 -10.23 -11.44
CA ARG A 253 -9.05 -10.52 -12.87
C ARG A 253 -7.84 -9.76 -13.41
N ILE A 254 -6.97 -10.45 -14.11
CA ILE A 254 -5.87 -9.85 -14.88
C ILE A 254 -6.37 -9.68 -16.32
N SER A 255 -6.13 -8.51 -16.91
CA SER A 255 -6.44 -8.25 -18.33
C SER A 255 -5.32 -8.72 -19.25
N GLU A 256 -5.57 -8.75 -20.56
CA GLU A 256 -4.56 -9.00 -21.58
C GLU A 256 -3.36 -8.05 -21.45
N TYR A 257 -3.61 -6.74 -21.26
CA TYR A 257 -2.54 -5.76 -21.08
C TYR A 257 -1.74 -6.01 -19.80
N GLY A 258 -2.41 -6.29 -18.68
CA GLY A 258 -1.75 -6.58 -17.40
C GLY A 258 -0.84 -7.80 -17.47
N ARG A 259 -1.30 -8.88 -18.12
CA ARG A 259 -0.49 -10.07 -18.33
C ARG A 259 0.73 -9.78 -19.23
N LEU A 260 0.52 -9.14 -20.39
CA LEU A 260 1.61 -8.78 -21.30
C LEU A 260 2.65 -7.89 -20.61
N MET A 261 2.22 -6.93 -19.79
CA MET A 261 3.11 -6.07 -19.02
C MET A 261 3.98 -6.87 -18.03
N ILE A 262 3.39 -7.83 -17.30
CA ILE A 262 4.13 -8.71 -16.39
C ILE A 262 5.15 -9.56 -17.16
N GLU A 263 4.74 -10.18 -18.27
CA GLU A 263 5.61 -11.03 -19.08
C GLU A 263 6.78 -10.24 -19.68
N LEU A 264 6.53 -9.03 -20.20
CA LEU A 264 7.57 -8.16 -20.78
C LEU A 264 8.52 -7.58 -19.72
N GLU A 265 8.00 -7.22 -18.54
CA GLU A 265 8.81 -6.77 -17.41
C GLU A 265 9.77 -7.88 -16.97
N GLN A 266 9.28 -9.11 -16.85
CA GLN A 266 10.12 -10.28 -16.53
C GLN A 266 11.15 -10.58 -17.61
N GLU A 267 10.78 -10.47 -18.89
CA GLU A 267 11.71 -10.69 -20.00
C GLU A 267 12.80 -9.60 -20.05
N GLY A 268 12.43 -8.34 -19.91
CA GLY A 268 13.36 -7.20 -19.88
C GLY A 268 14.34 -7.28 -18.71
N ASP A 269 13.84 -7.55 -17.50
CA ASP A 269 14.68 -7.77 -16.30
C ASP A 269 15.63 -8.97 -16.50
N SER A 270 15.15 -10.07 -17.08
CA SER A 270 15.99 -11.23 -17.41
C SER A 270 17.08 -10.87 -18.43
N TYR A 271 16.76 -10.03 -19.42
CA TYR A 271 17.72 -9.54 -20.41
C TYR A 271 18.82 -8.69 -19.76
N VAL A 272 18.46 -7.77 -18.86
CA VAL A 272 19.42 -6.97 -18.07
C VAL A 272 20.31 -7.88 -17.23
N LYS A 273 19.73 -8.83 -16.51
CA LYS A 273 20.50 -9.80 -15.68
C LYS A 273 21.48 -10.61 -16.51
N SER A 274 21.07 -11.05 -17.70
CA SER A 274 21.98 -11.72 -18.64
C SER A 274 23.11 -10.79 -19.06
N TRP A 275 22.82 -9.54 -19.43
CA TRP A 275 23.84 -8.55 -19.79
C TRP A 275 24.84 -8.30 -18.65
N MET A 276 24.37 -8.12 -17.41
CA MET A 276 25.24 -7.95 -16.25
C MET A 276 26.14 -9.18 -16.03
N ASN A 277 25.61 -10.38 -16.23
CA ASN A 277 26.39 -11.62 -16.13
C ASN A 277 27.43 -11.77 -17.24
N GLN A 278 27.16 -11.29 -18.46
CA GLN A 278 28.16 -11.23 -19.54
C GLN A 278 29.27 -10.23 -19.17
N LEU A 279 28.86 -9.05 -18.71
CA LEU A 279 29.74 -7.94 -18.37
C LEU A 279 30.68 -8.30 -17.20
N THR A 280 30.13 -8.78 -16.08
CA THR A 280 30.89 -9.25 -14.90
C THR A 280 31.74 -10.49 -15.18
N GLY A 281 31.31 -11.33 -16.13
CA GLY A 281 32.09 -12.49 -16.59
C GLY A 281 33.26 -12.15 -17.53
N GLY A 282 33.55 -10.87 -17.77
CA GLY A 282 34.62 -10.42 -18.69
C GLY A 282 34.28 -10.60 -20.18
N ARG A 283 33.03 -10.98 -20.52
CA ARG A 283 32.55 -11.15 -21.90
C ARG A 283 32.02 -9.81 -22.44
N ILE A 284 32.88 -8.79 -22.40
CA ILE A 284 32.56 -7.39 -22.77
C ILE A 284 32.00 -7.32 -24.20
N ALA A 285 32.60 -8.08 -25.11
CA ALA A 285 32.12 -8.37 -26.46
C ALA A 285 30.61 -8.66 -26.54
N TRP A 286 30.16 -9.67 -25.79
CA TRP A 286 28.78 -10.12 -25.77
C TRP A 286 27.87 -9.10 -25.11
N ALA A 287 28.32 -8.52 -23.99
CA ALA A 287 27.60 -7.45 -23.31
C ALA A 287 27.41 -6.24 -24.24
N HIS A 288 28.37 -5.94 -25.10
CA HIS A 288 28.28 -4.88 -26.10
C HIS A 288 27.26 -5.20 -27.19
N GLU A 289 27.26 -6.40 -27.77
CA GLU A 289 26.25 -6.79 -28.78
C GLU A 289 24.81 -6.67 -28.24
N MET A 290 24.62 -6.84 -26.94
CA MET A 290 23.32 -6.65 -26.27
C MET A 290 22.89 -5.17 -26.15
N THR A 291 23.75 -4.20 -26.43
CA THR A 291 23.39 -2.77 -26.52
C THR A 291 22.96 -2.36 -27.93
N LEU A 292 23.24 -3.20 -28.94
CA LEU A 292 22.91 -2.98 -30.35
C LEU A 292 21.51 -3.49 -30.70
N ALA A 293 20.92 -2.96 -31.78
CA ALA A 293 19.67 -3.49 -32.31
C ALA A 293 19.88 -4.91 -32.86
N PRO A 294 18.89 -5.82 -32.80
CA PRO A 294 19.06 -7.20 -33.26
C PRO A 294 19.53 -7.34 -34.71
N SER A 295 19.16 -6.41 -35.59
CA SER A 295 19.60 -6.37 -36.99
C SER A 295 21.08 -6.03 -37.16
N GLU A 296 21.65 -5.30 -36.19
CA GLU A 296 23.05 -4.88 -36.18
C GLU A 296 23.93 -5.88 -35.42
N ARG A 297 23.30 -6.71 -34.57
CA ARG A 297 24.00 -7.78 -33.87
C ARG A 297 24.64 -8.68 -34.90
N ARG A 298 25.95 -8.86 -34.78
CA ARG A 298 26.61 -9.81 -35.66
C ARG A 298 26.01 -11.18 -35.36
N GLN A 299 25.60 -11.89 -36.40
CA GLN A 299 25.44 -13.34 -36.35
C GLN A 299 26.83 -14.00 -36.20
N GLN A 300 27.59 -13.60 -35.17
CA GLN A 300 28.58 -14.43 -34.52
C GLN A 300 27.81 -15.46 -33.67
N GLY A 301 26.79 -16.14 -34.21
CA GLY A 301 27.05 -17.26 -35.10
C GLY A 301 27.89 -18.25 -34.31
N THR A 302 27.23 -19.05 -33.47
CA THR A 302 27.51 -20.46 -33.06
C THR A 302 28.96 -20.97 -32.92
N ALA A 303 29.94 -20.49 -33.67
CA ALA A 303 31.36 -20.80 -33.59
C ALA A 303 32.03 -20.43 -32.26
N ALA A 304 31.55 -19.39 -31.54
CA ALA A 304 32.11 -19.02 -30.23
C ALA A 304 31.71 -19.98 -29.09
N LEU A 305 30.68 -20.81 -29.27
CA LEU A 305 30.30 -21.86 -28.30
C LEU A 305 31.22 -23.09 -28.36
N ALA A 306 32.02 -23.24 -29.42
CA ALA A 306 32.80 -24.44 -29.68
C ALA A 306 34.26 -24.37 -29.19
N GLY A 307 34.75 -23.23 -28.68
CA GLY A 307 36.19 -23.03 -28.44
C GLY A 307 36.54 -22.29 -27.16
N GLY A 308 36.63 -23.03 -26.04
CA GLY A 308 37.50 -22.76 -24.88
C GLY A 308 37.36 -21.44 -24.10
N PRO A 309 37.73 -21.41 -22.81
CA PRO A 309 37.82 -20.16 -22.07
C PRO A 309 38.94 -19.28 -22.63
N ALA A 310 38.61 -18.03 -22.98
CA ALA A 310 39.52 -16.87 -23.09
C ALA A 310 40.24 -16.56 -24.42
N THR A 311 39.73 -16.93 -25.61
CA THR A 311 40.16 -16.21 -26.83
C THR A 311 39.40 -14.90 -26.97
N VAL A 312 40.02 -13.81 -26.51
CA VAL A 312 39.56 -12.44 -26.73
C VAL A 312 39.66 -12.14 -28.23
N MET A 313 38.63 -12.46 -29.00
CA MET A 313 38.52 -12.07 -30.40
C MET A 313 38.45 -10.53 -30.48
N PRO A 314 39.38 -9.86 -31.17
CA PRO A 314 39.34 -8.41 -31.34
C PRO A 314 38.15 -8.02 -32.24
N TYR A 315 37.35 -7.06 -31.77
CA TYR A 315 36.24 -6.49 -32.54
C TYR A 315 36.75 -5.58 -33.66
N ARG A 316 36.18 -5.71 -34.88
CA ARG A 316 36.28 -4.68 -35.95
C ARG A 316 35.11 -3.69 -35.83
N MET A 317 35.25 -2.46 -36.33
CA MET A 317 34.42 -1.28 -35.97
C MET A 317 33.27 -0.92 -36.92
N GLY A 318 33.22 -1.47 -38.13
CA GLY A 318 32.26 -1.06 -39.18
C GLY A 318 30.78 -1.38 -38.96
N SER A 319 30.29 -1.51 -37.72
CA SER A 319 28.90 -1.90 -37.41
C SER A 319 28.25 -1.13 -36.26
N LEU A 320 28.71 0.09 -35.97
CA LEU A 320 27.97 0.98 -35.07
C LEU A 320 26.77 1.59 -35.80
N PRO A 321 25.61 1.74 -35.12
CA PRO A 321 24.48 2.53 -35.60
C PRO A 321 24.93 3.92 -36.06
N ALA A 322 24.34 4.45 -37.13
CA ALA A 322 24.75 5.75 -37.70
C ALA A 322 24.57 6.93 -36.72
N ASP A 323 23.67 6.81 -35.74
CA ASP A 323 23.47 7.78 -34.65
C ASP A 323 24.53 7.67 -33.55
N ARG A 324 25.36 6.63 -33.56
CA ARG A 324 26.42 6.35 -32.57
C ARG A 324 27.82 6.29 -33.15
N THR A 325 28.01 6.61 -34.43
CA THR A 325 29.33 6.74 -35.06
C THR A 325 29.91 8.14 -34.84
N PRO A 326 30.87 8.35 -33.92
CA PRO A 326 31.66 9.57 -33.95
C PRO A 326 32.51 9.58 -35.22
N ALA A 327 32.62 10.76 -35.86
CA ALA A 327 33.21 10.94 -37.18
C ALA A 327 34.73 10.61 -37.29
N THR A 328 35.39 10.17 -36.22
CA THR A 328 36.86 10.17 -36.10
C THR A 328 37.50 8.92 -35.50
N LEU A 329 36.81 7.78 -35.38
CA LEU A 329 37.43 6.56 -34.85
C LEU A 329 38.05 5.68 -35.94
N ALA A 330 39.29 5.23 -35.69
CA ALA A 330 40.04 4.36 -36.58
C ALA A 330 39.48 2.92 -36.63
N ASP A 331 39.65 2.28 -37.78
CA ASP A 331 39.16 0.94 -38.07
C ASP A 331 39.87 -0.11 -37.18
N GLY A 332 39.11 -0.82 -36.33
CA GLY A 332 39.63 -1.85 -35.41
C GLY A 332 39.73 -1.48 -33.93
N ALA A 333 39.25 -0.29 -33.53
CA ALA A 333 39.12 0.06 -32.11
C ALA A 333 38.12 -0.87 -31.39
N ARG A 334 38.48 -1.35 -30.20
CA ARG A 334 37.50 -1.97 -29.29
C ARG A 334 36.52 -0.87 -28.88
N LEU A 335 35.22 -1.17 -28.86
CA LEU A 335 34.23 -0.29 -28.23
C LEU A 335 34.61 -0.12 -26.77
N SER A 336 35.30 0.98 -26.55
CA SER A 336 35.89 1.38 -25.30
C SER A 336 34.81 1.97 -24.43
N PHE A 337 35.12 2.13 -23.15
CA PHE A 337 34.30 2.96 -22.28
C PHE A 337 33.98 4.33 -22.91
N ASP A 338 34.94 4.88 -23.65
CA ASP A 338 34.84 6.21 -24.26
C ASP A 338 33.82 6.27 -25.39
N ASP A 339 33.64 5.17 -26.11
CA ASP A 339 32.65 5.08 -27.19
C ASP A 339 31.22 5.00 -26.63
N LEU A 340 31.01 4.21 -25.56
CA LEU A 340 29.73 4.17 -24.84
C LEU A 340 29.42 5.52 -24.19
N ALA A 341 30.43 6.17 -23.61
CA ALA A 341 30.31 7.52 -23.07
C ALA A 341 29.95 8.55 -24.14
N ALA A 342 30.63 8.53 -25.29
CA ALA A 342 30.35 9.43 -26.41
C ALA A 342 28.94 9.23 -26.98
N ALA A 343 28.43 7.99 -26.94
CA ALA A 343 27.07 7.65 -27.33
C ALA A 343 25.99 8.04 -26.29
N GLY A 344 26.38 8.66 -25.16
CA GLY A 344 25.45 9.02 -24.08
C GLY A 344 24.84 7.82 -23.35
N PHE A 345 25.51 6.67 -23.37
CA PHE A 345 25.05 5.46 -22.66
C PHE A 345 25.02 5.68 -21.15
N PHE A 346 26.02 6.39 -20.61
CA PHE A 346 26.13 6.68 -19.19
C PHE A 346 25.40 7.97 -18.82
N ARG A 347 24.50 7.89 -17.84
CA ARG A 347 23.65 8.99 -17.37
C ARG A 347 23.85 9.25 -15.88
N GLY A 348 23.81 10.52 -15.48
CA GLY A 348 23.85 10.93 -14.07
C GLY A 348 22.50 10.75 -13.38
N ASP A 349 21.41 10.95 -14.11
CA ASP A 349 20.04 10.88 -13.60
C ASP A 349 19.04 10.33 -14.62
N LEU A 350 17.76 10.27 -14.23
CA LEU A 350 16.66 9.85 -15.10
C LEU A 350 16.35 10.86 -16.22
N ALA A 351 16.72 12.13 -16.05
CA ALA A 351 16.60 13.16 -17.09
C ALA A 351 17.66 13.00 -18.19
N GLY A 352 18.63 12.10 -18.00
CA GLY A 352 19.70 11.85 -18.96
C GLY A 352 20.80 12.88 -18.92
N THR A 353 21.00 13.56 -17.78
CA THR A 353 22.16 14.46 -17.63
C THR A 353 23.46 13.69 -17.78
N ALA A 354 24.47 14.33 -18.37
CA ALA A 354 25.79 13.74 -18.50
C ALA A 354 26.46 13.60 -17.12
N ILE A 355 27.20 12.52 -16.91
CA ILE A 355 27.99 12.31 -15.69
C ILE A 355 29.12 13.35 -15.66
N ALA A 356 29.34 13.98 -14.50
CA ALA A 356 30.45 14.93 -14.32
C ALA A 356 31.81 14.27 -14.67
N PRO A 357 32.77 15.01 -15.27
CA PRO A 357 34.01 14.41 -15.79
C PRO A 357 34.87 13.66 -14.75
N ASP A 358 34.87 14.13 -13.51
CA ASP A 358 35.53 13.50 -12.37
C ASP A 358 34.87 12.15 -12.02
N ARG A 359 33.53 12.13 -11.93
CA ARG A 359 32.73 10.92 -11.70
C ARG A 359 32.85 9.93 -12.86
N GLN A 360 32.94 10.43 -14.09
CA GLN A 360 33.10 9.62 -15.30
C GLN A 360 34.47 8.93 -15.34
N SER A 361 35.54 9.62 -14.93
CA SER A 361 36.88 9.04 -14.80
C SER A 361 36.89 7.89 -13.77
N LYS A 362 36.23 8.09 -12.62
CA LYS A 362 36.05 7.04 -11.61
C LYS A 362 35.22 5.86 -12.14
N LEU A 363 34.16 6.14 -12.91
CA LEU A 363 33.34 5.09 -13.52
C LEU A 363 34.16 4.28 -14.52
N ARG A 364 35.02 4.92 -15.32
CA ARG A 364 35.94 4.25 -16.26
C ARG A 364 36.84 3.25 -15.54
N GLU A 365 37.41 3.62 -14.41
CA GLU A 365 38.25 2.73 -13.59
C GLU A 365 37.45 1.51 -13.08
N LEU A 366 36.24 1.74 -12.57
CA LEU A 366 35.37 0.67 -12.08
C LEU A 366 34.81 -0.22 -13.21
N TRP A 367 34.82 0.26 -14.44
CA TRP A 367 34.35 -0.48 -15.62
C TRP A 367 35.39 -1.47 -16.17
N ALA A 368 36.61 -1.52 -15.62
CA ALA A 368 37.73 -2.29 -16.16
C ALA A 368 38.40 -3.21 -15.10
N PRO A 369 37.67 -4.02 -14.29
CA PRO A 369 36.54 -4.88 -14.69
C PRO A 369 35.23 -4.64 -13.89
N PRO A 370 34.08 -4.56 -14.57
CA PRO A 370 32.82 -4.19 -13.94
C PRO A 370 32.33 -5.31 -13.02
N ARG A 371 32.08 -4.98 -11.76
CA ARG A 371 31.43 -5.87 -10.78
C ARG A 371 30.00 -5.41 -10.57
N LEU A 372 29.16 -5.73 -11.56
CA LEU A 372 27.77 -5.31 -11.58
C LEU A 372 26.88 -6.49 -11.18
N THR A 373 26.03 -6.27 -10.18
CA THR A 373 25.05 -7.27 -9.70
C THR A 373 23.66 -6.66 -9.64
N PRO A 374 22.57 -7.44 -9.78
CA PRO A 374 21.23 -6.96 -9.48
C PRO A 374 21.15 -6.41 -8.05
N SER A 375 20.38 -5.34 -7.83
CA SER A 375 20.20 -4.80 -6.48
C SER A 375 19.57 -5.85 -5.55
N GLY A 376 19.97 -5.86 -4.28
CA GLY A 376 19.49 -6.83 -3.29
C GLY A 376 20.11 -8.23 -3.40
N GLY A 377 21.00 -8.47 -4.37
CA GLY A 377 21.75 -9.74 -4.47
C GLY A 377 22.71 -9.98 -3.30
N ARG A 378 23.04 -8.95 -2.52
CA ARG A 378 23.87 -9.09 -1.32
C ARG A 378 23.02 -9.66 -0.18
N GLN A 379 23.24 -10.95 0.13
CA GLN A 379 22.65 -11.66 1.29
C GLN A 379 22.91 -11.00 2.66
N VAL A 380 23.73 -9.96 2.74
CA VAL A 380 24.26 -9.43 4.00
C VAL A 380 23.23 -8.58 4.77
N GLN A 381 22.16 -8.09 4.14
CA GLN A 381 21.10 -7.39 4.86
C GLN A 381 19.87 -8.31 5.05
N PRO A 382 19.60 -8.81 6.27
CA PRO A 382 18.33 -9.44 6.57
C PRO A 382 17.20 -8.42 6.32
N GLY A 383 16.41 -8.65 5.27
CA GLY A 383 15.34 -7.75 4.83
C GLY A 383 15.71 -6.79 3.69
N GLY A 384 16.83 -6.99 2.98
CA GLY A 384 17.12 -6.24 1.75
C GLY A 384 15.97 -6.38 0.75
N ILE A 385 15.27 -5.28 0.47
CA ILE A 385 14.18 -5.27 -0.50
C ILE A 385 14.80 -5.19 -1.89
N MET A 386 14.59 -6.23 -2.68
CA MET A 386 14.92 -6.18 -4.11
C MET A 386 14.01 -5.13 -4.75
N GLU A 387 14.60 -4.07 -5.27
CA GLU A 387 13.87 -3.04 -6.01
C GLU A 387 13.27 -3.68 -7.28
N ALA A 388 11.96 -3.53 -7.43
CA ALA A 388 11.25 -4.14 -8.54
C ALA A 388 11.56 -3.38 -9.83
N PRO A 389 11.70 -4.05 -10.98
CA PRO A 389 11.92 -3.36 -12.24
C PRO A 389 10.80 -2.37 -12.54
N VAL A 390 11.13 -1.19 -13.04
CA VAL A 390 10.16 -0.16 -13.38
C VAL A 390 9.94 -0.16 -14.88
N THR A 391 8.70 -0.38 -15.30
CA THR A 391 8.33 -0.48 -16.70
C THR A 391 7.59 0.77 -17.15
N THR A 392 8.10 1.43 -18.19
CA THR A 392 7.45 2.56 -18.86
C THR A 392 7.15 2.21 -20.31
N VAL A 393 5.97 2.62 -20.79
CA VAL A 393 5.54 2.41 -22.17
C VAL A 393 5.32 3.79 -22.79
N ALA A 394 6.22 4.18 -23.68
CA ALA A 394 6.10 5.36 -24.52
C ALA A 394 5.47 4.98 -25.88
N ALA A 395 5.23 5.98 -26.74
CA ALA A 395 4.66 5.75 -28.06
C ALA A 395 5.60 4.97 -29.00
N ASP A 396 6.91 5.13 -28.80
CA ASP A 396 7.98 4.65 -29.67
C ASP A 396 8.85 3.56 -29.03
N ALA A 397 8.80 3.41 -27.71
CA ALA A 397 9.58 2.42 -27.00
C ALA A 397 8.92 1.95 -25.70
N MET A 398 9.15 0.70 -25.37
CA MET A 398 8.96 0.17 -24.03
C MET A 398 10.31 0.12 -23.32
N THR A 399 10.38 0.64 -22.10
CA THR A 399 11.60 0.63 -21.30
C THR A 399 11.38 -0.12 -19.99
N VAL A 400 12.25 -1.07 -19.67
CA VAL A 400 12.30 -1.76 -18.38
C VAL A 400 13.59 -1.36 -17.67
N VAL A 401 13.46 -0.64 -16.57
CA VAL A 401 14.56 -0.15 -15.75
C VAL A 401 14.76 -1.09 -14.58
N THR A 402 15.94 -1.69 -14.48
CA THR A 402 16.31 -2.64 -13.42
C THR A 402 17.34 -2.01 -12.51
N ALA A 403 17.13 -2.08 -11.20
CA ALA A 403 18.09 -1.64 -10.21
C ALA A 403 19.30 -2.58 -10.17
N ALA A 404 20.50 -2.00 -10.12
CA ALA A 404 21.77 -2.70 -10.08
C ALA A 404 22.72 -2.06 -9.06
N GLU A 405 23.75 -2.79 -8.68
CA GLU A 405 24.79 -2.34 -7.76
C GLU A 405 26.16 -2.54 -8.41
N LEU A 406 26.91 -1.45 -8.54
CA LEU A 406 28.31 -1.48 -8.95
C LEU A 406 29.19 -1.59 -7.70
N THR A 407 29.98 -2.66 -7.61
CA THR A 407 30.83 -2.93 -6.44
C THR A 407 32.24 -2.39 -6.66
N PRO A 408 32.67 -1.33 -5.93
CA PRO A 408 34.06 -0.88 -5.99
C PRO A 408 35.02 -1.92 -5.39
N ASN A 409 36.32 -1.73 -5.59
CA ASN A 409 37.35 -2.59 -5.00
C ASN A 409 37.38 -2.54 -3.46
N THR A 410 36.74 -1.53 -2.85
CA THR A 410 36.59 -1.42 -1.40
C THR A 410 35.49 -2.37 -0.90
N PRO A 411 35.81 -3.35 -0.05
CA PRO A 411 34.80 -4.20 0.55
C PRO A 411 33.79 -3.35 1.36
N MET A 412 32.52 -3.77 1.38
CA MET A 412 31.42 -3.08 2.09
C MET A 412 30.93 -1.76 1.50
N GLN A 413 31.41 -1.35 0.32
CA GLN A 413 30.81 -0.26 -0.43
C GLN A 413 30.07 -0.78 -1.66
N PHE A 414 29.10 -0.01 -2.14
CA PHE A 414 28.43 -0.21 -3.42
C PHE A 414 27.99 1.14 -3.96
N ILE A 415 27.80 1.22 -5.27
CA ILE A 415 27.21 2.38 -5.94
C ILE A 415 25.89 1.90 -6.52
N ARG A 416 24.81 2.66 -6.28
CA ARG A 416 23.51 2.33 -6.87
C ARG A 416 23.51 2.70 -8.34
N CYS A 417 22.97 1.82 -9.16
CA CYS A 417 22.88 2.01 -10.59
C CYS A 417 21.51 1.58 -11.08
N HIS A 418 21.11 2.09 -12.23
CA HIS A 418 19.94 1.62 -12.95
C HIS A 418 20.35 1.27 -14.38
N VAL A 419 19.85 0.15 -14.87
CA VAL A 419 20.10 -0.33 -16.22
C VAL A 419 18.78 -0.42 -16.93
N ALA A 420 18.66 0.24 -18.07
CA ALA A 420 17.45 0.19 -18.86
C ALA A 420 17.60 -0.70 -20.07
N THR A 421 16.62 -1.58 -20.26
CA THR A 421 16.40 -2.25 -21.53
C THR A 421 15.26 -1.60 -22.27
N THR A 422 15.42 -1.50 -23.58
CA THR A 422 14.46 -0.85 -24.49
C THR A 422 14.03 -1.84 -25.56
N CYS A 423 12.75 -1.83 -25.88
CA CYS A 423 12.13 -2.56 -26.98
C CYS A 423 11.42 -1.52 -27.87
N THR A 424 11.83 -1.44 -29.14
CA THR A 424 11.32 -0.50 -30.15
C THR A 424 10.48 -1.21 -31.23
N GLU A 425 10.26 -2.52 -31.08
CA GLU A 425 9.49 -3.32 -32.02
C GLU A 425 8.03 -2.86 -32.10
N THR A 426 7.68 -2.25 -33.25
CA THR A 426 6.38 -1.60 -33.47
C THR A 426 5.19 -2.54 -33.29
N GLY A 427 5.31 -3.82 -33.66
CA GLY A 427 4.24 -4.79 -33.49
C GLY A 427 3.93 -5.09 -32.01
N VAL A 428 4.94 -5.08 -31.15
CA VAL A 428 4.77 -5.27 -29.70
C VAL A 428 4.11 -4.04 -29.07
N LEU A 429 4.57 -2.85 -29.45
CA LEU A 429 3.99 -1.59 -28.98
C LEU A 429 2.53 -1.42 -29.44
N ALA A 430 2.23 -1.80 -30.69
CA ALA A 430 0.87 -1.80 -31.21
C ALA A 430 -0.04 -2.78 -30.45
N ALA A 431 0.44 -3.99 -30.15
CA ALA A 431 -0.29 -4.97 -29.36
C ALA A 431 -0.55 -4.48 -27.92
N LEU A 432 0.44 -3.90 -27.25
CA LEU A 432 0.26 -3.30 -25.93
C LEU A 432 -0.73 -2.14 -25.95
N THR A 433 -0.63 -1.26 -26.95
CA THR A 433 -1.55 -0.12 -27.10
C THR A 433 -2.98 -0.60 -27.32
N ALA A 434 -3.18 -1.61 -28.19
CA ALA A 434 -4.48 -2.21 -28.43
C ALA A 434 -5.04 -2.90 -27.18
N ALA A 435 -4.22 -3.69 -26.47
CA ALA A 435 -4.61 -4.34 -25.22
C ALA A 435 -4.97 -3.32 -24.14
N ARG A 436 -4.21 -2.23 -24.00
CA ARG A 436 -4.49 -1.14 -23.06
C ARG A 436 -5.82 -0.45 -23.36
N ALA A 437 -6.15 -0.24 -24.64
CA ALA A 437 -7.40 0.36 -25.07
C ALA A 437 -8.63 -0.52 -24.75
N LYS A 438 -8.46 -1.84 -24.61
CA LYS A 438 -9.51 -2.76 -24.14
C LYS A 438 -9.83 -2.56 -22.64
N GLY A 439 -9.00 -1.82 -21.90
CA GLY A 439 -9.20 -1.56 -20.47
C GLY A 439 -9.16 -2.84 -19.64
N ALA A 440 -10.02 -2.94 -18.63
CA ALA A 440 -10.06 -4.09 -17.71
C ALA A 440 -10.77 -5.34 -18.30
N ALA A 441 -10.91 -5.46 -19.63
CA ALA A 441 -11.56 -6.59 -20.27
C ALA A 441 -10.89 -7.94 -19.90
N PRO A 442 -11.62 -9.08 -19.96
CA PRO A 442 -11.04 -10.39 -19.76
C PRO A 442 -9.87 -10.64 -20.72
N ASP A 443 -8.84 -11.34 -20.21
CA ASP A 443 -7.65 -11.71 -20.99
C ASP A 443 -8.00 -12.61 -22.18
N ASP A 444 -7.49 -12.25 -23.37
CA ASP A 444 -7.49 -13.12 -24.54
C ASP A 444 -6.21 -13.95 -24.54
N MET A 445 -6.34 -15.20 -24.12
CA MET A 445 -5.24 -16.17 -24.03
C MET A 445 -4.59 -16.49 -25.40
N SER A 446 -5.19 -16.08 -26.52
CA SER A 446 -4.57 -16.22 -27.84
C SER A 446 -3.43 -15.21 -28.08
N VAL A 447 -3.42 -14.08 -27.36
CA VAL A 447 -2.40 -13.02 -27.49
C VAL A 447 -1.31 -13.23 -26.44
N THR A 448 -0.35 -14.10 -26.71
CA THR A 448 0.78 -14.37 -25.80
C THR A 448 2.07 -13.73 -26.32
N LEU A 449 3.07 -13.52 -25.44
CA LEU A 449 4.39 -13.06 -25.89
C LEU A 449 5.04 -13.95 -26.96
N LYS A 450 4.68 -15.24 -27.01
CA LYS A 450 5.17 -16.17 -28.03
C LYS A 450 4.61 -15.89 -29.42
N ASN A 451 3.41 -15.31 -29.48
CA ASN A 451 2.70 -15.02 -30.73
C ASN A 451 2.98 -13.59 -31.23
N LEU A 452 3.54 -12.73 -30.39
CA LEU A 452 4.02 -11.41 -30.79
C LEU A 452 5.33 -11.50 -31.57
N PRO A 453 5.68 -10.49 -32.39
CA PRO A 453 6.98 -10.41 -33.04
C PRO A 453 8.13 -10.57 -32.04
N PRO A 454 9.29 -11.12 -32.48
CA PRO A 454 10.49 -11.17 -31.65
C PRO A 454 10.82 -9.78 -31.10
N ARG A 455 11.01 -9.67 -29.78
CA ARG A 455 11.33 -8.40 -29.14
C ARG A 455 12.75 -8.02 -29.49
N ASP A 456 12.96 -6.76 -29.81
CA ASP A 456 14.26 -6.19 -30.16
C ASP A 456 15.01 -5.65 -28.94
N TRP A 457 14.84 -6.31 -27.78
CA TRP A 457 15.44 -5.90 -26.50
C TRP A 457 16.90 -5.54 -26.64
N ARG A 458 17.28 -4.33 -26.25
CA ARG A 458 18.66 -3.87 -26.14
C ARG A 458 18.86 -3.10 -24.84
N VAL A 459 20.07 -3.15 -24.28
CA VAL A 459 20.44 -2.27 -23.15
C VAL A 459 20.63 -0.86 -23.69
N GLY A 460 19.70 0.03 -23.37
CA GLY A 460 19.64 1.39 -23.91
C GLY A 460 20.59 2.34 -23.20
N TRP A 461 20.67 2.27 -21.88
CA TRP A 461 21.47 3.16 -21.05
C TRP A 461 21.79 2.58 -19.66
N PHE A 462 22.80 3.16 -19.02
CA PHE A 462 23.24 2.89 -17.65
C PHE A 462 23.28 4.20 -16.86
N GLN A 463 22.54 4.27 -15.77
CA GLN A 463 22.45 5.45 -14.90
C GLN A 463 23.17 5.20 -13.57
N THR A 464 23.95 6.17 -13.11
CA THR A 464 24.59 6.17 -11.80
C THR A 464 24.95 7.58 -11.36
N ASP A 465 24.79 7.88 -10.07
CA ASP A 465 25.28 9.11 -9.45
C ASP A 465 26.77 9.00 -9.03
N MET A 466 27.35 7.79 -9.08
CA MET A 466 28.70 7.47 -8.59
C MET A 466 28.91 7.69 -7.08
N GLU A 467 27.83 7.81 -6.32
CA GLU A 467 27.88 7.99 -4.86
C GLU A 467 28.01 6.63 -4.18
N ALA A 468 29.12 6.48 -3.45
CA ALA A 468 29.40 5.25 -2.73
C ALA A 468 28.54 5.18 -1.47
N GLN A 469 27.76 4.12 -1.36
CA GLN A 469 26.98 3.79 -0.18
C GLN A 469 27.71 2.73 0.64
N ALA A 470 27.74 2.94 1.95
CA ALA A 470 28.20 1.92 2.89
C ALA A 470 27.09 0.88 3.09
N VAL A 471 27.46 -0.40 3.14
CA VAL A 471 26.55 -1.43 3.64
C VAL A 471 26.24 -1.08 5.10
N ALA A 472 24.97 -0.77 5.40
CA ALA A 472 24.56 -0.51 6.77
C ALA A 472 24.86 -1.76 7.61
N THR A 473 25.89 -1.68 8.44
CA THR A 473 26.11 -2.62 9.53
C THR A 473 25.07 -2.25 10.56
N GLY A 474 24.11 -3.14 10.81
CA GLY A 474 23.18 -2.96 11.93
C GLY A 474 23.96 -2.62 13.21
N PRO A 475 23.36 -1.92 14.19
CA PRO A 475 24.02 -1.66 15.45
C PRO A 475 24.62 -2.97 15.98
N PRO A 476 25.89 -3.00 16.38
CA PRO A 476 26.52 -4.22 16.88
C PRO A 476 25.61 -4.77 17.96
N GLY A 477 25.13 -6.01 17.77
CA GLY A 477 24.08 -6.61 18.60
C GLY A 477 24.38 -6.38 20.07
N ARG A 478 23.45 -5.72 20.78
CA ARG A 478 23.49 -5.53 22.22
C ARG A 478 22.87 -6.72 22.93
#